data_AF-A0A355GSQ1-F1
#
_entry.id   AF-A0A355GSQ1-F1
#
_cell.length_a   1.000
_cell.length_b   1.000
_cell.length_c   1.000
_cell.angle_alpha   90.00
_cell.angle_beta   90.00
_cell.angle_gamma   90.00
#
_symmetry.space_group_name_H-M   'P 1'
#
loop_
_entity.id
_entity.type
_entity.pdbx_description
1 polymer ?
#
loop_
_entity_poly.entity_id
_entity_poly.type
_entity_poly.pdbx_seq_one_letter_code
_entity_poly.pdbx_strand_id
1 'polypeptide(L)'
;LLLQSVKDNGFCFPVVTIYDDILEKYIVIDGFHRYLIFKDYLQADVLPVVVLNEDISQRMASTVQFNRARGVHQVDLMGDLVQKLVESGASDEDISQHLGMDMEEVYRLKQITGIAEIFKNANHSKAWHMEEVPDDA
;
A
#
# COMPACT_ATOMS: atom_id res chain seq x y z
N LEU A 1 23.88 -3.43 5.73
CA LEU A 1 23.20 -4.55 6.43
C LEU A 1 22.66 -5.59 5.45
N LEU A 2 21.77 -5.26 4.51
CA LEU A 2 21.17 -6.24 3.59
C LEU A 2 22.19 -7.05 2.76
N LEU A 3 23.20 -6.41 2.15
CA LEU A 3 24.26 -7.10 1.39
C LEU A 3 25.01 -8.13 2.24
N GLN A 4 25.35 -7.77 3.48
CA GLN A 4 26.06 -8.64 4.40
C GLN A 4 25.19 -9.84 4.79
N SER A 5 23.90 -9.60 5.09
CA SER A 5 22.94 -10.67 5.37
C SER A 5 22.81 -11.68 4.21
N VAL A 6 22.79 -11.20 2.96
CA VAL A 6 22.77 -12.07 1.78
C VAL A 6 24.05 -12.90 1.65
N LYS A 7 25.22 -12.32 1.98
CA LYS A 7 26.49 -13.06 1.97
C LYS A 7 26.56 -14.13 3.05
N ASP A 8 26.04 -13.83 4.24
CA ASP A 8 26.18 -14.69 5.42
C ASP A 8 25.11 -15.80 5.46
N ASN A 9 23.89 -15.51 5.00
CA ASN A 9 22.73 -16.41 5.11
C ASN A 9 22.20 -16.90 3.75
N GLY A 10 22.73 -16.37 2.65
CA GLY A 10 22.19 -16.61 1.32
C GLY A 10 20.92 -15.81 1.04
N PHE A 11 20.28 -16.11 -0.08
CA PHE A 11 19.08 -15.40 -0.53
C PHE A 11 17.81 -16.05 0.01
N CYS A 12 17.48 -15.74 1.26
CA CYS A 12 16.39 -16.40 1.98
C CYS A 12 14.98 -15.99 1.51
N PHE A 13 14.85 -14.82 0.90
CA PHE A 13 13.55 -14.27 0.50
C PHE A 13 13.57 -13.79 -0.95
N PRO A 14 12.68 -14.29 -1.83
CA PRO A 14 12.65 -13.95 -3.25
C PRO A 14 12.17 -12.53 -3.52
N VAL A 15 12.55 -11.96 -4.66
CA VAL A 15 11.95 -10.70 -5.17
C VAL A 15 10.57 -11.02 -5.72
N VAL A 16 9.58 -10.22 -5.38
CA VAL A 16 8.20 -10.43 -5.85
C VAL A 16 7.96 -9.57 -7.08
N THR A 17 7.39 -10.18 -8.11
CA THR A 17 7.19 -9.56 -9.41
C THR A 17 5.79 -9.85 -9.95
N ILE A 18 5.35 -9.00 -10.88
CA ILE A 18 4.19 -9.25 -11.73
C ILE A 18 4.66 -9.15 -13.19
N TYR A 19 4.16 -10.03 -14.05
CA TYR A 19 4.45 -9.95 -15.47
C TYR A 19 3.52 -8.94 -16.15
N ASP A 20 4.10 -8.00 -16.90
CA ASP A 20 3.36 -7.05 -17.72
C ASP A 20 3.38 -7.51 -19.18
N ASP A 21 2.21 -7.91 -19.69
CA ASP A 21 2.06 -8.44 -21.04
C ASP A 21 2.28 -7.38 -22.13
N ILE A 22 2.09 -6.09 -21.83
CA ILE A 22 2.27 -5.00 -22.80
C ILE A 22 3.76 -4.66 -22.95
N LEU A 23 4.47 -4.60 -21.82
CA LEU A 23 5.90 -4.30 -21.78
C LEU A 23 6.77 -5.55 -22.00
N GLU A 24 6.15 -6.73 -21.99
CA GLU A 24 6.78 -8.06 -22.02
C GLU A 24 7.89 -8.20 -20.97
N LYS A 25 7.63 -7.72 -19.75
CA LYS A 25 8.62 -7.60 -18.68
C LYS A 25 8.06 -7.93 -17.30
N TYR A 26 8.93 -8.43 -16.44
CA TYR A 26 8.66 -8.53 -15.01
C TYR A 26 8.86 -7.18 -14.32
N ILE A 27 7.83 -6.72 -13.62
CA ILE A 27 7.85 -5.51 -12.80
C ILE A 27 8.03 -5.92 -11.34
N VAL A 28 9.04 -5.34 -10.68
CA VAL A 28 9.29 -5.58 -9.25
C VAL A 28 8.25 -4.83 -8.43
N ILE A 29 7.49 -5.57 -7.63
CA ILE A 29 6.50 -5.02 -6.69
C ILE A 29 6.98 -5.07 -5.23
N ASP A 30 7.89 -5.99 -4.93
CA ASP A 30 8.57 -6.04 -3.64
C ASP A 30 9.99 -6.62 -3.76
N GLY A 31 10.89 -6.17 -2.90
CA GLY A 31 12.28 -6.61 -2.85
C GLY A 31 13.19 -5.77 -3.73
N PHE A 32 12.85 -4.50 -3.98
CA PHE A 32 13.65 -3.61 -4.82
C PHE A 32 15.12 -3.50 -4.37
N HIS A 33 15.40 -3.33 -3.07
CA HIS A 33 16.78 -3.29 -2.57
C HIS A 33 17.51 -4.64 -2.73
N ARG A 34 16.78 -5.76 -2.67
CA ARG A 34 17.33 -7.10 -2.95
C ARG A 34 17.70 -7.23 -4.43
N TYR A 35 16.82 -6.77 -5.32
CA TYR A 35 17.08 -6.69 -6.76
C TYR A 35 18.33 -5.88 -7.07
N LEU A 36 18.46 -4.66 -6.52
CA LEU A 36 19.65 -3.81 -6.75
C LEU A 36 20.94 -4.47 -6.26
N ILE A 37 20.92 -5.10 -5.08
CA ILE A 37 22.09 -5.82 -4.56
C ILE A 37 22.48 -6.96 -5.50
N PHE A 38 21.51 -7.76 -5.96
CA PHE A 38 21.79 -8.87 -6.86
C PHE A 38 22.34 -8.40 -8.20
N LYS A 39 21.73 -7.36 -8.78
CA LYS A 39 22.10 -6.83 -10.09
C LYS A 39 23.42 -6.08 -10.06
N ASP A 40 23.56 -5.11 -9.16
CA ASP A 40 24.64 -4.13 -9.24
C ASP A 40 25.87 -4.53 -8.42
N TYR A 41 25.67 -5.24 -7.30
CA TYR A 41 26.76 -5.58 -6.38
C TYR A 41 27.23 -7.03 -6.52
N LEU A 42 26.29 -7.98 -6.60
CA LEU A 42 26.61 -9.38 -6.80
C LEU A 42 26.80 -9.72 -8.28
N GLN A 43 26.30 -8.88 -9.19
CA GLN A 43 26.35 -9.07 -10.64
C GLN A 43 25.89 -10.47 -11.04
N ALA A 44 24.83 -10.95 -10.37
CA ALA A 44 24.31 -12.29 -10.59
C ALA A 44 23.58 -12.35 -11.94
N ASP A 45 23.86 -13.41 -12.71
CA ASP A 45 23.18 -13.65 -13.99
C ASP A 45 21.70 -14.03 -13.82
N VAL A 46 21.34 -14.57 -12.66
CA VAL A 46 19.98 -15.03 -12.35
C VAL A 46 19.52 -14.53 -10.98
N LEU A 47 18.22 -14.22 -10.89
CA LEU A 47 17.57 -13.78 -9.67
C LEU A 47 16.33 -14.65 -9.43
N PRO A 48 16.20 -15.32 -8.28
CA PRO A 48 14.98 -16.04 -7.95
C PRO A 48 13.87 -15.04 -7.62
N VAL A 49 12.76 -15.18 -8.34
CA VAL A 49 11.58 -14.35 -8.20
C VAL A 49 10.35 -15.19 -7.90
N VAL A 50 9.38 -14.56 -7.21
CA VAL A 50 8.00 -15.04 -7.15
C VAL A 50 7.20 -14.19 -8.11
N VAL A 51 6.46 -14.82 -9.03
CA VAL A 51 5.58 -14.13 -9.97
C VAL A 51 4.16 -14.26 -9.44
N LEU A 52 3.51 -13.14 -9.14
CA LEU A 52 2.09 -13.14 -8.81
C LEU A 52 1.28 -13.12 -10.10
N ASN A 53 0.25 -13.95 -10.15
CA ASN A 53 -0.66 -14.05 -11.28
C ASN A 53 -1.93 -13.25 -10.96
N GLU A 54 -1.86 -11.94 -11.18
CA GLU A 54 -2.88 -10.96 -10.77
C GLU A 54 -3.37 -10.14 -11.96
N ASP A 55 -4.69 -9.91 -12.01
CA ASP A 55 -5.31 -8.99 -12.97
C ASP A 55 -4.90 -7.54 -12.67
N ILE A 56 -4.96 -6.65 -13.67
CA ILE A 56 -4.51 -5.25 -13.61
C ILE A 56 -5.07 -4.51 -12.38
N SER A 57 -6.31 -4.81 -11.99
CA SER A 57 -6.98 -4.24 -10.81
C SER A 57 -6.36 -4.69 -9.47
N GLN A 58 -5.81 -5.91 -9.40
CA GLN A 58 -5.22 -6.49 -8.20
C GLN A 58 -3.76 -6.03 -7.96
N ARG A 59 -3.03 -5.70 -9.03
CA ARG A 59 -1.60 -5.31 -8.97
C ARG A 59 -1.34 -4.15 -8.00
N MET A 60 -2.26 -3.21 -7.98
CA MET A 60 -2.18 -1.99 -7.18
C MET A 60 -2.43 -2.27 -5.69
N ALA A 61 -3.44 -3.10 -5.39
CA ALA A 61 -3.75 -3.53 -4.05
C ALA A 61 -2.60 -4.33 -3.43
N SER A 62 -2.03 -5.29 -4.17
CA SER A 62 -0.93 -6.13 -3.69
C SER A 62 0.32 -5.31 -3.37
N THR A 63 0.68 -4.35 -4.23
CA THR A 63 1.83 -3.46 -3.97
C THR A 63 1.66 -2.67 -2.66
N VAL A 64 0.45 -2.20 -2.36
CA VAL A 64 0.16 -1.49 -1.10
C VAL A 64 0.14 -2.41 0.10
N GLN A 65 -0.50 -3.58 0.01
CA GLN A 65 -0.48 -4.58 1.08
C GLN A 65 0.96 -4.95 1.46
N PHE A 66 1.83 -5.17 0.46
CA PHE A 66 3.24 -5.50 0.67
C PHE A 66 4.05 -4.36 1.29
N ASN A 67 3.80 -3.11 0.91
CA ASN A 67 4.48 -1.96 1.51
C ASN A 67 3.98 -1.67 2.93
N ARG A 68 2.68 -1.89 3.18
CA ARG A 68 2.05 -1.73 4.49
C ARG A 68 2.48 -2.80 5.49
N ALA A 69 2.53 -4.07 5.09
CA ALA A 69 3.05 -5.16 5.93
C ALA A 69 4.51 -4.93 6.35
N ARG A 70 5.26 -4.10 5.60
CA ARG A 70 6.65 -3.70 5.88
C ARG A 70 6.79 -2.44 6.73
N GLY A 71 5.68 -1.76 7.04
CA GLY A 71 5.66 -0.58 7.92
C GLY A 71 6.13 0.74 7.28
N VAL A 72 6.23 0.82 5.95
CA VAL A 72 6.67 2.05 5.26
C VAL A 72 5.45 2.83 4.77
N HIS A 73 4.89 3.69 5.63
CA HIS A 73 3.73 4.54 5.32
C HIS A 73 4.15 5.77 4.49
N GLN A 74 4.10 5.68 3.16
CA GLN A 74 3.98 6.90 2.33
C GLN A 74 2.50 7.23 2.18
N VAL A 75 2.05 8.23 2.95
CA VAL A 75 0.66 8.73 2.96
C VAL A 75 0.20 9.13 1.56
N ASP A 76 1.09 9.69 0.74
CA ASP A 76 0.80 10.14 -0.63
C ASP A 76 0.44 8.97 -1.56
N LEU A 77 1.20 7.87 -1.52
CA LEU A 77 0.94 6.68 -2.34
C LEU A 77 -0.38 5.99 -1.94
N MET A 78 -0.72 6.02 -0.64
CA MET A 78 -1.99 5.48 -0.17
C MET A 78 -3.18 6.35 -0.58
N GLY A 79 -3.01 7.68 -0.60
CA GLY A 79 -4.03 8.61 -1.06
C GLY A 79 -4.43 8.34 -2.51
N ASP A 80 -3.44 8.24 -3.41
CA ASP A 80 -3.66 7.94 -4.83
C ASP A 80 -4.37 6.59 -5.05
N LEU A 81 -4.10 5.62 -4.18
CA LEU A 81 -4.70 4.29 -4.26
C LEU A 81 -6.17 4.28 -3.86
N VAL A 82 -6.46 4.92 -2.74
CA VAL A 82 -7.83 5.08 -2.24
C VAL A 82 -8.65 5.83 -3.27
N GLN A 83 -8.08 6.85 -3.91
CA GLN A 83 -8.73 7.57 -5.02
C GLN A 83 -9.09 6.62 -6.17
N LYS A 84 -8.14 5.83 -6.68
CA LYS A 84 -8.39 4.90 -7.80
C LYS A 84 -9.42 3.82 -7.47
N LEU A 85 -9.41 3.30 -6.24
CA LEU A 85 -10.38 2.31 -5.81
C LEU A 85 -11.79 2.92 -5.72
N VAL A 86 -11.93 4.14 -5.22
CA VAL A 86 -13.21 4.87 -5.23
C VAL A 86 -13.69 5.15 -6.65
N GLU A 87 -12.80 5.60 -7.54
CA GLU A 87 -13.13 5.83 -8.96
C GLU A 87 -13.55 4.54 -9.69
N SER A 88 -13.04 3.38 -9.25
CA SER A 88 -13.45 2.06 -9.74
C SER A 88 -14.77 1.54 -9.16
N GLY A 89 -15.37 2.27 -8.20
CA GLY A 89 -16.64 1.92 -7.55
C GLY A 89 -16.51 0.98 -6.35
N ALA A 90 -15.32 0.81 -5.78
CA ALA A 90 -15.13 0.01 -4.56
C ALA A 90 -15.77 0.69 -3.34
N SER A 91 -16.42 -0.10 -2.46
CA SER A 91 -16.98 0.42 -1.21
C SER A 91 -15.89 0.71 -0.18
N ASP A 92 -16.22 1.49 0.84
CA ASP A 92 -15.26 1.89 1.88
C ASP A 92 -14.83 0.68 2.72
N GLU A 93 -15.76 -0.26 2.93
CA GLU A 93 -15.52 -1.55 3.54
C GLU A 93 -14.57 -2.42 2.68
N ASP A 94 -14.77 -2.44 1.35
CA ASP A 94 -13.87 -3.16 0.44
C ASP A 94 -12.46 -2.56 0.46
N ILE A 95 -12.34 -1.23 0.50
CA ILE A 95 -11.06 -0.52 0.56
C ILE A 95 -10.36 -0.81 1.90
N SER A 96 -11.10 -0.74 3.00
CA SER A 96 -10.63 -1.08 4.35
C SER A 96 -10.08 -2.50 4.41
N GLN A 97 -10.85 -3.48 3.92
CA GLN A 97 -10.46 -4.88 3.93
C GLN A 97 -9.30 -5.18 2.97
N HIS A 98 -9.32 -4.63 1.75
CA HIS A 98 -8.26 -4.85 0.76
C HIS A 98 -6.95 -4.16 1.15
N LEU A 99 -7.00 -3.00 1.80
CA LEU A 99 -5.78 -2.27 2.16
C LEU A 99 -5.34 -2.51 3.60
N GLY A 100 -6.09 -3.32 4.36
CA GLY A 100 -5.81 -3.65 5.76
C GLY A 100 -5.75 -2.41 6.67
N MET A 101 -6.60 -1.42 6.42
CA MET A 101 -6.74 -0.19 7.22
C MET A 101 -8.01 -0.20 8.03
N ASP A 102 -7.98 0.49 9.16
CA ASP A 102 -9.21 0.84 9.85
C ASP A 102 -10.01 1.87 9.03
N MET A 103 -11.34 1.84 9.18
CA MET A 103 -12.25 2.75 8.47
C MET A 103 -11.89 4.23 8.69
N GLU A 104 -11.41 4.58 9.88
CA GLU A 104 -10.99 5.94 10.20
C GLU A 104 -9.80 6.40 9.33
N GLU A 105 -8.88 5.48 9.02
CA GLU A 105 -7.73 5.77 8.15
C GLU A 105 -8.16 5.95 6.70
N VAL A 106 -9.11 5.14 6.22
CA VAL A 106 -9.75 5.32 4.89
C VAL A 106 -10.38 6.71 4.79
N TYR A 107 -11.17 7.12 5.79
CA TYR A 107 -11.81 8.44 5.79
C TYR A 107 -10.81 9.60 5.80
N ARG A 108 -9.75 9.48 6.61
CA ARG A 108 -8.70 10.49 6.69
C ARG A 108 -7.98 10.66 5.36
N LEU A 109 -7.66 9.56 4.67
CA LEU A 109 -7.01 9.62 3.36
C LEU A 109 -7.90 10.27 2.31
N LYS A 110 -9.20 9.96 2.29
CA LYS A 110 -10.15 10.62 1.39
C LYS A 110 -10.30 12.12 1.61
N GLN A 111 -10.21 12.58 2.86
CA GLN A 111 -10.20 14.01 3.19
C GLN A 111 -8.93 14.70 2.67
N ILE A 112 -7.78 14.05 2.82
CA ILE A 112 -6.49 14.57 2.34
C ILE A 112 -6.44 14.63 0.80
N THR A 113 -7.03 13.66 0.10
CA THR A 113 -7.03 13.60 -1.38
C THR A 113 -8.08 14.49 -2.04
N GLY A 114 -8.94 15.17 -1.27
CA GLY A 114 -9.88 16.15 -1.83
C GLY A 114 -11.12 15.55 -2.50
N ILE A 115 -11.45 14.28 -2.25
CA ILE A 115 -12.67 13.60 -2.75
C ILE A 115 -13.95 14.07 -2.02
N ALA A 116 -13.87 15.20 -1.30
CA ALA A 116 -14.91 15.74 -0.45
C ALA A 116 -16.26 15.98 -1.15
N GLU A 117 -16.26 16.25 -2.46
CA GLU A 117 -17.47 16.47 -3.25
C GLU A 117 -18.41 15.26 -3.30
N ILE A 118 -17.88 14.03 -3.21
CA ILE A 118 -18.66 12.78 -3.22
C ILE A 118 -19.47 12.60 -1.92
N PHE A 119 -19.11 13.33 -0.85
CA PHE A 119 -19.66 13.16 0.49
C PHE A 119 -20.52 14.32 0.99
N LYS A 120 -21.07 15.16 0.12
CA LYS A 120 -22.18 16.06 0.52
C LYS A 120 -23.36 15.31 1.17
N ASN A 121 -23.44 13.98 0.99
CA ASN A 121 -24.49 13.12 1.54
C ASN A 121 -23.98 12.08 2.56
N ALA A 122 -22.74 12.17 3.06
CA ALA A 122 -22.29 11.28 4.15
C ALA A 122 -23.00 11.65 5.46
N ASN A 123 -23.50 10.65 6.18
CA ASN A 123 -23.98 10.83 7.55
C ASN A 123 -22.78 11.06 8.47
N HIS A 124 -22.46 12.33 8.72
CA HIS A 124 -21.49 12.71 9.73
C HIS A 124 -21.97 12.27 11.12
N SER A 125 -21.08 11.70 11.93
CA SER A 125 -21.33 11.47 13.34
C SER A 125 -21.43 12.81 14.09
N LYS A 126 -22.19 12.83 15.19
CA LYS A 126 -22.47 14.05 15.96
C LYS A 126 -21.18 14.73 16.41
N ALA A 127 -21.08 16.03 16.15
CA ALA A 127 -20.00 16.88 16.64
C ALA A 127 -19.97 16.90 18.18
N TRP A 128 -18.77 17.05 18.73
CA TRP A 128 -18.53 17.17 20.17
C TRP A 128 -19.37 18.31 20.76
N HIS A 129 -20.23 17.98 21.72
CA HIS A 129 -20.88 18.97 22.58
C HIS A 129 -19.98 19.24 23.78
N MET A 130 -19.59 20.50 23.96
CA MET A 130 -18.91 20.94 25.19
C MET A 130 -19.94 20.96 26.32
N GLU A 131 -19.70 20.18 27.36
CA GLU A 131 -20.48 20.21 28.59
C GLU A 131 -19.71 21.09 29.59
N GLU A 132 -20.35 22.16 30.08
CA GLU A 132 -19.76 22.98 31.13
C GLU A 132 -19.76 22.18 32.43
N VAL A 133 -18.56 21.83 32.91
CA VAL A 133 -18.37 21.23 34.22
C VAL A 133 -18.47 22.36 35.26
N PRO A 134 -19.36 22.28 36.26
CA PRO A 134 -19.42 23.27 37.32
C PRO A 134 -18.10 23.29 38.11
N ASP A 135 -17.58 24.49 38.35
CA ASP A 135 -16.45 24.72 39.26
C ASP A 135 -16.93 24.43 40.70
N ASP A 136 -16.58 23.25 41.23
CA ASP A 136 -16.71 22.97 42.66
C ASP A 136 -15.63 23.78 43.40
N ALA A 137 -16.10 24.73 44.22
CA ALA A 137 -15.32 25.60 45.09
C ALA A 137 -14.70 24.89 46.32
#